data_AF-A0A3E3JYX7-F1
#
_entry.id   AF-A0A3E3JYX7-F1
#
_cell.length_a   1.000
_cell.length_b   1.000
_cell.length_c   1.000
_cell.angle_alpha   90.00
_cell.angle_beta   90.00
_cell.angle_gamma   90.00
#
_symmetry.space_group_name_H-M   'P 1'
#
loop_
_entity.id
_entity.type
_entity.pdbx_description
1 polymer ?
#
loop_
_entity_poly.entity_id
_entity_poly.type
_entity_poly.pdbx_seq_one_letter_code
_entity_poly.pdbx_strand_id
1 'polypeptide(L)'
;MYEKLKQAIQDGMYTVTEAVNLLNAFLQTGQITADQFTELFEMTRELPANGEKEESEIAQDNKEKEWQEYKEKIDKMWDKFTESGVIIPDPEPEEPDGSKEHPIPATNNMQYYEGKYYTYNDVLYKCNRNTDIPVWHTPDQLVGIYFEIVPQEEEDEI
;
A
#
# COMPACT_ATOMS: atom_id res chain seq x y z
N MET A 1 -26.25 24.01 17.44
CA MET A 1 -26.33 22.63 17.94
C MET A 1 -26.77 21.69 16.84
N TYR A 2 -27.92 21.96 16.23
CA TYR A 2 -28.46 21.28 15.04
C TYR A 2 -27.43 20.96 13.94
N GLU A 3 -26.68 21.93 13.40
CA GLU A 3 -25.67 21.68 12.35
C GLU A 3 -24.57 20.69 12.75
N LYS A 4 -24.13 20.75 14.01
CA LYS A 4 -23.10 19.82 14.52
C LYS A 4 -23.64 18.39 14.62
N LEU A 5 -24.91 18.25 15.00
CA LEU A 5 -25.59 16.94 15.06
C LEU A 5 -25.82 16.37 13.68
N LYS A 6 -26.24 17.22 12.74
CA LYS A 6 -26.44 16.85 11.34
C LYS A 6 -25.16 16.26 10.75
N GLN A 7 -24.04 16.96 10.92
CA GLN A 7 -22.74 16.49 10.45
C GLN A 7 -22.34 15.17 11.12
N ALA A 8 -22.45 15.07 12.45
CA ALA A 8 -22.07 13.85 13.16
C ALA A 8 -22.93 12.62 12.79
N ILE A 9 -24.21 12.82 12.45
CA ILE A 9 -25.09 11.77 11.92
C ILE A 9 -24.68 11.41 10.47
N GLN A 10 -24.35 12.38 9.62
CA GLN A 10 -23.87 12.12 8.25
C GLN A 10 -22.52 11.40 8.21
N ASP A 11 -21.66 11.72 9.17
CA ASP A 11 -20.37 11.07 9.37
C ASP A 11 -20.51 9.69 10.03
N GLY A 12 -21.74 9.20 10.23
CA GLY A 12 -22.00 7.87 10.78
C GLY A 12 -21.52 7.67 12.21
N MET A 13 -21.21 8.72 12.97
CA MET A 13 -20.55 8.62 14.28
C MET A 13 -21.43 8.04 15.42
N TYR A 14 -22.66 7.65 15.11
CA TYR A 14 -23.61 7.12 16.08
C TYR A 14 -24.32 5.90 15.48
N THR A 15 -24.73 4.97 16.33
CA THR A 15 -25.77 4.00 15.95
C THR A 15 -27.14 4.66 15.94
N VAL A 16 -28.13 4.03 15.28
CA VAL A 16 -29.53 4.51 15.27
C VAL A 16 -30.02 4.79 16.70
N THR A 17 -29.71 3.90 17.64
CA THR A 17 -30.23 4.01 19.02
C THR A 17 -29.58 5.17 19.78
N GLU A 18 -28.28 5.35 19.63
CA GLU A 18 -27.54 6.45 20.28
C GLU A 18 -27.96 7.79 19.71
N ALA A 19 -28.06 7.90 18.39
CA ALA A 19 -28.50 9.12 17.74
C ALA A 19 -29.93 9.50 18.19
N VAL A 20 -30.86 8.54 18.25
CA VAL A 20 -32.23 8.79 18.72
C VAL A 20 -32.28 9.20 20.20
N ASN A 21 -31.50 8.57 21.07
CA ASN A 21 -31.42 8.97 22.49
C ASN A 21 -30.86 10.38 22.66
N LEU A 22 -29.83 10.71 21.89
CA LEU A 22 -29.18 12.01 21.89
C LEU A 22 -30.11 13.12 21.37
N LEU A 23 -30.84 12.85 20.27
CA LEU A 23 -31.84 13.77 19.73
C LEU A 23 -32.98 14.02 20.72
N ASN A 24 -33.47 12.99 21.42
CA ASN A 24 -34.49 13.14 22.45
C ASN A 24 -34.01 14.01 23.62
N ALA A 25 -32.76 13.82 24.07
CA ALA A 25 -32.17 14.67 25.11
C ALA A 25 -32.08 16.14 24.67
N PHE A 26 -31.70 16.40 23.41
CA PHE A 26 -31.59 17.77 22.89
C PHE A 26 -32.92 18.45 22.62
N LEU A 27 -33.96 17.69 22.30
CA LEU A 27 -35.32 18.21 22.25
C LEU A 27 -35.80 18.61 23.65
N GLN A 28 -35.53 17.78 24.67
CA GLN A 28 -35.91 18.06 26.06
C GLN A 28 -35.17 19.26 26.67
N THR A 29 -33.89 19.47 26.31
CA THR A 29 -33.12 20.64 26.75
C THR A 29 -33.41 21.89 25.92
N GLY A 30 -34.25 21.81 24.89
CA GLY A 30 -34.60 22.92 23.99
C GLY A 30 -33.45 23.36 23.08
N GLN A 31 -32.42 22.53 22.90
CA GLN A 31 -31.27 22.83 22.05
C GLN A 31 -31.55 22.60 20.55
N ILE A 32 -32.62 21.85 20.24
CA ILE A 32 -33.18 21.67 18.89
C ILE A 32 -34.70 21.82 18.93
N THR A 33 -35.30 22.25 17.82
CA THR A 33 -36.77 22.34 17.67
C THR A 33 -37.37 20.98 17.26
N ALA A 34 -38.70 20.84 17.35
CA ALA A 34 -39.39 19.64 16.90
C ALA A 34 -39.23 19.38 15.38
N ASP A 35 -39.20 20.45 14.58
CA ASP A 35 -38.97 20.34 13.14
C ASP A 35 -37.54 19.87 12.84
N GLN A 36 -36.56 20.44 13.55
CA GLN A 36 -35.15 20.02 13.48
C GLN A 36 -34.93 18.59 13.96
N PHE A 37 -35.66 18.16 14.99
CA PHE A 37 -35.65 16.77 15.44
C PHE A 37 -36.15 15.82 14.36
N THR A 38 -37.25 16.16 13.70
CA THR A 38 -37.87 15.29 12.67
C THR A 38 -36.90 15.06 11.50
N GLU A 39 -36.25 16.12 11.03
CA GLU A 39 -35.24 16.02 9.98
C GLU A 39 -34.05 15.16 10.41
N LEU A 40 -33.49 15.43 11.59
CA LEU A 40 -32.35 14.65 12.10
C LEU A 40 -32.73 13.18 12.35
N PHE A 41 -33.95 12.91 12.82
CA PHE A 41 -34.48 11.57 13.06
C PHE A 41 -34.71 10.78 11.77
N GLU A 42 -35.06 11.44 10.66
CA GLU A 42 -35.10 10.76 9.36
C GLU A 42 -33.70 10.33 8.93
N MET A 43 -32.69 11.18 9.14
CA MET A 43 -31.30 10.87 8.82
C MET A 43 -30.73 9.73 9.67
N THR A 44 -31.17 9.58 10.93
CA THR A 44 -30.70 8.46 11.77
C THR A 44 -31.13 7.10 11.23
N ARG A 45 -32.13 7.01 10.34
CA ARG A 45 -32.56 5.73 9.75
C ARG A 45 -31.53 5.12 8.81
N GLU A 46 -30.60 5.93 8.31
CA GLU A 46 -29.49 5.48 7.46
C GLU A 46 -28.29 4.99 8.28
N LEU A 47 -28.31 5.17 9.61
CA LEU A 47 -27.26 4.71 10.50
C LEU A 47 -27.34 3.17 10.72
N PRO A 48 -26.21 2.52 11.02
CA PRO A 48 -26.21 1.11 11.39
C PRO A 48 -27.01 0.86 12.67
N ALA A 49 -27.75 -0.24 12.71
CA ALA A 49 -28.52 -0.64 13.89
C ALA A 49 -27.57 -0.97 15.05
N ASN A 50 -28.01 -0.67 16.29
CA ASN A 50 -27.20 -0.89 17.47
C ASN A 50 -26.89 -2.39 17.64
N GLY A 51 -25.60 -2.74 17.57
CA GLY A 51 -25.10 -4.12 17.64
C GLY A 51 -24.71 -4.76 16.30
N GLU A 52 -24.85 -4.08 15.16
CA GLU A 52 -24.39 -4.62 13.86
C GLU A 52 -22.94 -4.26 13.52
N LYS A 53 -22.41 -3.16 14.06
CA LYS A 53 -21.01 -2.76 13.92
C LYS A 53 -20.52 -2.05 15.18
N GLU A 54 -19.36 -2.44 15.69
CA GLU A 54 -18.74 -1.77 16.84
C GLU A 54 -18.26 -0.35 16.46
N GLU A 55 -18.16 0.57 17.41
CA GLU A 55 -17.66 1.94 17.18
C GLU A 55 -16.31 1.96 16.42
N SER A 56 -15.48 0.92 16.61
CA SER A 56 -14.22 0.73 15.90
C SER A 56 -14.39 0.44 14.41
N GLU A 57 -15.45 -0.25 14.00
CA GLU A 57 -15.74 -0.57 12.60
C GLU A 57 -16.30 0.65 11.87
N ILE A 58 -17.14 1.44 12.55
CA ILE A 58 -17.60 2.75 12.05
C ILE A 58 -16.41 3.70 11.87
N ALA A 59 -15.47 3.73 12.82
CA ALA A 59 -14.26 4.54 12.71
C ALA A 59 -13.33 4.06 11.59
N GLN A 60 -13.29 2.77 11.30
CA GLN A 60 -12.57 2.22 10.13
C GLN A 60 -13.25 2.61 8.82
N ASP A 61 -14.57 2.45 8.71
CA ASP A 61 -15.34 2.83 7.53
C ASP A 61 -15.17 4.33 7.21
N ASN A 62 -15.17 5.19 8.24
CA ASN A 62 -14.91 6.62 8.08
C ASN A 62 -13.48 6.92 7.62
N LYS A 63 -12.48 6.27 8.21
CA LYS A 63 -11.08 6.41 7.76
C LYS A 63 -10.89 5.93 6.34
N GLU A 64 -11.56 4.84 5.95
CA GLU A 64 -11.53 4.34 4.58
C GLU A 64 -12.16 5.34 3.62
N LYS A 65 -13.30 5.94 3.99
CA LYS A 65 -13.94 7.00 3.19
C LYS A 65 -13.03 8.23 3.04
N GLU A 66 -12.42 8.70 4.12
CA GLU A 66 -11.44 9.79 4.08
C GLU A 66 -10.24 9.42 3.19
N TRP A 67 -9.74 8.18 3.30
CA TRP A 67 -8.66 7.67 2.47
C TRP A 67 -9.02 7.69 0.98
N GLN A 68 -10.23 7.25 0.61
CA GLN A 68 -10.70 7.29 -0.78
C GLN A 68 -10.79 8.72 -1.32
N GLU A 69 -11.28 9.68 -0.52
CA GLU A 69 -11.30 11.10 -0.93
C GLU A 69 -9.89 11.67 -1.12
N TYR A 70 -8.94 11.31 -0.25
CA TYR A 70 -7.54 11.70 -0.40
C TYR A 70 -6.91 11.08 -1.64
N LYS A 71 -7.19 9.80 -1.91
CA LYS A 71 -6.72 9.10 -3.10
C LYS A 71 -7.24 9.76 -4.37
N GLU A 72 -8.52 10.08 -4.45
CA GLU A 72 -9.11 10.76 -5.62
C GLU A 72 -8.50 12.16 -5.85
N LYS A 73 -8.16 12.89 -4.78
CA LYS A 73 -7.43 14.17 -4.89
C LYS A 73 -6.02 13.96 -5.43
N ILE A 74 -5.32 12.95 -4.96
CA ILE A 74 -3.96 12.60 -5.42
C ILE A 74 -4.01 12.20 -6.89
N ASP A 75 -4.95 11.34 -7.31
CA ASP A 75 -5.11 10.92 -8.70
C ASP A 75 -5.38 12.13 -9.61
N LYS A 76 -6.28 13.04 -9.22
CA LYS A 76 -6.51 14.29 -9.98
C LYS A 76 -5.29 15.20 -10.06
N MET A 77 -4.45 15.22 -9.03
CA MET A 77 -3.18 15.95 -9.06
C MET A 77 -2.17 15.26 -9.99
N TRP A 78 -2.15 13.93 -9.99
CA TRP A 78 -1.30 13.13 -10.86
C TRP A 78 -1.69 13.26 -12.33
N ASP A 79 -2.98 13.24 -12.67
CA ASP A 79 -3.48 13.48 -14.02
C ASP A 79 -3.06 14.87 -14.52
N LYS A 80 -3.25 15.91 -13.69
CA LYS A 80 -2.78 17.27 -14.03
C LYS A 80 -1.26 17.37 -14.19
N PHE A 81 -0.52 16.60 -13.39
CA PHE A 81 0.93 16.58 -13.44
C PHE A 81 1.46 15.88 -14.70
N THR A 82 0.84 14.77 -15.10
CA THR A 82 1.18 14.03 -16.33
C THR A 82 0.73 14.77 -17.59
N GLU A 83 -0.45 15.42 -17.58
CA GLU A 83 -0.90 16.35 -18.63
C GLU A 83 0.05 17.54 -18.83
N SER A 84 0.75 17.96 -17.76
CA SER A 84 1.76 19.03 -17.82
C SER A 84 3.05 18.62 -18.57
N GLY A 85 3.13 17.41 -19.12
CA GLY A 85 4.25 16.95 -19.93
C GLY A 85 5.51 16.61 -19.14
N VAL A 86 5.38 16.40 -17.83
CA VAL A 86 6.48 15.89 -17.01
C VAL A 86 6.66 14.40 -17.30
N ILE A 87 7.74 14.07 -18.00
CA ILE A 87 8.17 12.69 -18.19
C ILE A 87 8.80 12.26 -16.86
N ILE A 88 8.09 11.41 -16.11
CA ILE A 88 8.70 10.70 -14.98
C ILE A 88 9.55 9.61 -15.63
N PRO A 89 10.90 9.67 -15.51
CA PRO A 89 11.71 8.56 -15.99
C PRO A 89 11.27 7.31 -15.23
N ASP A 90 11.14 6.20 -15.96
CA ASP A 90 11.03 4.87 -15.38
C ASP A 90 12.09 4.76 -14.29
N PRO A 91 11.79 4.26 -13.06
CA PRO A 91 12.82 3.99 -12.07
C PRO A 91 14.03 3.36 -12.77
N GLU A 92 15.18 4.02 -12.66
CA GLU A 92 16.41 3.47 -13.21
C GLU A 92 16.53 2.02 -12.73
N PRO A 93 16.86 1.06 -13.61
CA PRO A 93 17.01 -0.33 -13.19
C PRO A 93 17.95 -0.34 -11.99
N GLU A 94 17.49 -0.89 -10.87
CA GLU A 94 18.25 -0.89 -9.62
C GLU A 94 19.67 -1.40 -9.90
N GLU A 95 20.70 -0.68 -9.42
CA GLU A 95 22.07 -1.13 -9.57
C GLU A 95 22.17 -2.57 -9.06
N PRO A 96 22.84 -3.47 -9.79
CA PRO A 96 22.88 -4.87 -9.40
C PRO A 96 23.58 -5.01 -8.04
N ASP A 97 22.80 -5.34 -7.01
CA ASP A 97 23.26 -5.45 -5.63
C ASP A 97 23.86 -6.85 -5.34
N GLY A 98 23.73 -7.77 -6.31
CA GLY A 98 24.17 -9.16 -6.23
C GLY A 98 23.26 -10.03 -5.37
N SER A 99 21.99 -9.64 -5.21
CA SER A 99 20.90 -10.50 -4.76
C SER A 99 20.45 -11.43 -5.89
N LYS A 100 19.62 -12.44 -5.55
CA LYS A 100 19.06 -13.37 -6.54
C LYS A 100 18.18 -12.64 -7.58
N GLU A 101 17.49 -11.58 -7.14
CA GLU A 101 16.57 -10.77 -7.94
C GLU A 101 17.31 -9.71 -8.77
N HIS A 102 18.43 -9.17 -8.25
CA HIS A 102 19.30 -8.20 -8.93
C HIS A 102 20.76 -8.71 -9.02
N PRO A 103 21.01 -9.78 -9.78
CA PRO A 103 22.34 -10.38 -9.90
C PRO A 103 23.31 -9.48 -10.66
N ILE A 104 24.59 -9.58 -10.32
CA ILE A 104 25.64 -8.77 -10.96
C ILE A 104 26.03 -9.37 -12.31
N PRO A 105 25.96 -8.62 -13.43
CA PRO A 105 26.45 -9.10 -14.71
C PRO A 105 27.95 -9.39 -14.64
N ALA A 106 28.33 -10.66 -14.82
CA ALA A 106 29.73 -11.05 -14.75
C ALA A 106 30.47 -10.65 -16.03
N THR A 107 31.69 -10.15 -15.86
CA THR A 107 32.60 -9.78 -16.96
C THR A 107 33.99 -10.34 -16.69
N ASN A 108 34.82 -10.43 -17.73
CA ASN A 108 36.20 -10.86 -17.56
C ASN A 108 36.96 -9.84 -16.70
N ASN A 109 37.94 -10.32 -15.93
CA ASN A 109 38.76 -9.49 -15.05
C ASN A 109 37.94 -8.83 -13.92
N MET A 110 37.00 -9.58 -13.35
CA MET A 110 36.12 -9.16 -12.27
C MET A 110 36.47 -9.89 -10.96
N GLN A 111 36.32 -9.20 -9.83
CA GLN A 111 36.43 -9.81 -8.50
C GLN A 111 35.06 -10.32 -8.06
N TYR A 112 35.00 -11.56 -7.58
CA TYR A 112 33.77 -12.18 -7.12
C TYR A 112 33.73 -12.25 -5.60
N TYR A 113 32.53 -12.02 -5.05
CA TYR A 113 32.28 -11.99 -3.61
C TYR A 113 31.38 -13.15 -3.20
N GLU A 114 31.74 -13.82 -2.10
CA GLU A 114 30.98 -14.91 -1.50
C GLU A 114 29.56 -14.46 -1.12
N GLY A 115 28.57 -15.29 -1.41
CA GLY A 115 27.17 -15.04 -1.12
C GLY A 115 26.44 -14.17 -2.15
N LYS A 116 27.15 -13.61 -3.15
CA LYS A 116 26.56 -12.81 -4.22
C LYS A 116 26.17 -13.67 -5.43
N TYR A 117 25.14 -13.20 -6.14
CA TYR A 117 24.66 -13.80 -7.37
C TYR A 117 25.17 -13.03 -8.58
N TYR A 118 25.51 -13.78 -9.63
CA TYR A 118 26.08 -13.27 -10.85
C TYR A 118 25.38 -13.88 -12.06
N THR A 119 25.17 -13.09 -13.10
CA THR A 119 24.58 -13.56 -14.36
C THR A 119 25.62 -13.54 -15.46
N TYR A 120 25.74 -14.65 -16.19
CA TYR A 120 26.61 -14.76 -17.35
C TYR A 120 25.95 -15.63 -18.43
N ASN A 121 25.85 -15.11 -19.65
CA ASN A 121 25.12 -15.74 -20.76
C ASN A 121 23.70 -16.21 -20.35
N ASP A 122 22.95 -15.33 -19.68
CA ASP A 122 21.59 -15.58 -19.18
C ASP A 122 21.45 -16.72 -18.16
N VAL A 123 22.57 -17.21 -17.60
CA VAL A 123 22.58 -18.21 -16.52
C VAL A 123 22.93 -17.54 -15.20
N LEU A 124 22.20 -17.90 -14.14
CA LEU A 124 22.39 -17.41 -12.79
C LEU A 124 23.36 -18.32 -12.01
N TYR A 125 24.37 -17.70 -11.41
CA TYR A 125 25.38 -18.38 -10.60
C TYR A 125 25.47 -17.77 -9.22
N LYS A 126 25.68 -18.60 -8.20
CA LYS A 126 25.97 -18.17 -6.83
C LYS A 126 27.45 -18.35 -6.54
N CYS A 127 28.11 -17.29 -6.10
CA CYS A 127 29.49 -17.36 -5.66
C CYS A 127 29.57 -17.89 -4.23
N ASN A 128 30.29 -18.99 -4.02
CA ASN A 128 30.47 -19.62 -2.71
C ASN A 128 31.80 -19.27 -2.04
N ARG A 129 32.66 -18.51 -2.72
CA ARG A 129 33.98 -18.15 -2.18
C ARG A 129 34.51 -16.87 -2.81
N ASN A 130 35.04 -15.97 -1.98
CA ASN A 130 35.71 -14.77 -2.46
C ASN A 130 36.94 -15.10 -3.32
N THR A 131 37.13 -14.36 -4.42
CA THR A 131 38.37 -14.49 -5.22
C THR A 131 39.51 -13.61 -4.69
N ASP A 132 39.21 -12.62 -3.84
CA ASP A 132 40.11 -11.59 -3.27
C ASP A 132 40.81 -10.67 -4.30
N ILE A 133 40.97 -11.14 -5.52
CA ILE A 133 41.53 -10.44 -6.68
C ILE A 133 40.59 -10.59 -7.89
N PRO A 134 40.69 -9.67 -8.87
CA PRO A 134 40.03 -9.85 -10.15
C PRO A 134 40.56 -11.08 -10.89
N VAL A 135 39.64 -11.91 -11.39
CA VAL A 135 39.97 -13.12 -12.15
C VAL A 135 39.53 -12.97 -13.60
N TRP A 136 40.32 -13.54 -14.51
CA TRP A 136 39.99 -13.49 -15.94
C TRP A 136 38.83 -14.41 -16.31
N HIS A 137 38.58 -15.44 -15.50
CA HIS A 137 37.58 -16.47 -15.74
C HIS A 137 36.16 -15.98 -15.46
N THR A 138 35.23 -16.48 -16.27
CA THR A 138 33.80 -16.26 -16.16
C THR A 138 33.14 -17.31 -15.26
N PRO A 139 31.92 -17.07 -14.74
CA PRO A 139 31.28 -17.98 -13.77
C PRO A 139 31.10 -19.41 -14.28
N ASP A 140 30.82 -19.60 -15.58
CA ASP A 140 30.70 -20.91 -16.26
C ASP A 140 31.98 -21.75 -16.17
N GLN A 141 33.15 -21.10 -16.17
CA GLN A 141 34.46 -21.76 -16.06
C GLN A 141 34.85 -22.08 -14.63
N LEU A 142 34.18 -21.46 -13.66
CA LEU A 142 34.49 -21.53 -12.23
C LEU A 142 33.44 -22.33 -11.45
N VAL A 143 32.48 -22.95 -12.14
CA VAL A 143 31.49 -23.85 -11.54
C VAL A 143 32.18 -25.03 -10.86
N GLY A 144 31.79 -25.32 -9.62
CA GLY A 144 32.38 -26.38 -8.79
C GLY A 144 33.66 -25.97 -8.07
N ILE A 145 34.18 -24.76 -8.29
CA ILE A 145 35.33 -24.19 -7.56
C ILE A 145 34.91 -22.97 -6.76
N TYR A 146 34.42 -21.94 -7.46
CA TYR A 146 33.96 -20.68 -6.85
C TYR A 146 32.44 -20.50 -7.01
N PHE A 147 31.83 -21.13 -8.02
CA PHE A 147 30.42 -20.94 -8.35
C PHE A 147 29.61 -22.22 -8.30
N GLU A 148 28.32 -22.06 -8.03
CA GLU A 148 27.29 -23.05 -8.24
C GLU A 148 26.21 -22.48 -9.16
N ILE A 149 25.67 -23.32 -10.05
CA ILE A 149 24.55 -22.95 -10.92
C ILE A 149 23.29 -22.92 -10.06
N VAL A 150 22.57 -21.81 -10.11
CA VAL A 150 21.27 -21.69 -9.45
C VAL A 150 20.22 -22.20 -10.43
N PRO A 151 19.56 -23.34 -10.16
CA PRO A 151 18.46 -23.78 -10.99
C PRO A 151 17.38 -22.69 -10.93
N GLN A 152 16.94 -22.23 -12.10
CA GLN A 152 15.75 -21.41 -12.15
C GLN A 152 14.59 -22.34 -11.88
N GLU A 153 13.89 -22.11 -10.77
CA GLU A 153 12.60 -22.72 -10.55
C GLU A 153 11.71 -22.12 -11.64
N GLU A 154 11.46 -22.91 -12.70
CA GLU A 154 10.38 -22.63 -13.64
C GLU A 154 9.12 -22.59 -12.79
N GLU A 155 8.63 -21.38 -12.48
CA GLU A 155 7.27 -21.20 -12.01
C GLU A 155 6.38 -21.68 -13.17
N ASP A 156 6.03 -22.96 -13.11
CA ASP A 156 4.97 -23.54 -13.94
C ASP A 156 3.72 -22.67 -13.73
N GLU A 157 3.43 -21.80 -14.69
CA GLU A 157 2.17 -21.08 -14.79
C GLU A 157 1.03 -22.12 -14.82
N ILE A 158 0.23 -22.16 -13.75
CA ILE A 158 -1.00 -22.95 -13.64
C ILE A 158 -2.22 -22.04 -13.77
#